data_AF-A0A349M591-F1
#
_entry.id   AF-A0A349M591-F1
#
_cell.length_a   1.000
_cell.length_b   1.000
_cell.length_c   1.000
_cell.angle_alpha   90.00
_cell.angle_beta   90.00
_cell.angle_gamma   90.00
#
_symmetry.space_group_name_H-M   'P 1'
#
loop_
_entity.id
_entity.type
_entity.pdbx_description
1 polymer ?
#
loop_
_entity_poly.entity_id
_entity_poly.type
_entity_poly.pdbx_seq_one_letter_code
_entity_poly.pdbx_strand_id
1 'polypeptide(L)'
;MRRGTLLLLLCIVLLAVGAAFVDFWPHSDTGNTWHGINNPYSVRLGLDLQGGVSVLLVPDPAKHYTKADVDNAIDSTVQQITKRVNGGLGVNEPNIRTLTDSKGNQSIALELPGLNSGNQDQQIRSILRPGNLEFWDTG
;
A
#
# COMPACT_ATOMS: atom_id res chain seq x y z
N MET A 1 -29.22 -42.93 -11.21
CA MET A 1 -28.69 -41.69 -10.58
C MET A 1 -29.61 -40.54 -10.99
N ARG A 2 -30.12 -39.75 -10.05
CA ARG A 2 -31.04 -38.64 -10.37
C ARG A 2 -30.26 -37.59 -11.20
N ARG A 3 -30.81 -37.15 -12.34
CA ARG A 3 -30.12 -36.23 -13.28
C ARG A 3 -29.52 -34.98 -12.60
N GLY A 4 -30.17 -34.47 -11.56
CA GLY A 4 -29.65 -33.35 -10.76
C GLY A 4 -28.38 -33.66 -9.96
N THR A 5 -28.16 -34.90 -9.53
CA THR A 5 -26.97 -35.31 -8.77
C THR A 5 -25.72 -35.31 -9.65
N LEU A 6 -25.84 -35.66 -10.93
CA LEU A 6 -24.73 -35.61 -11.89
C LEU A 6 -24.31 -34.18 -12.21
N LEU A 7 -25.28 -33.27 -12.35
CA LEU A 7 -25.02 -31.86 -12.60
C LEU A 7 -24.35 -31.21 -11.39
N LEU A 8 -24.78 -31.56 -10.17
CA LEU A 8 -24.18 -31.10 -8.93
C LEU A 8 -22.74 -31.62 -8.76
N LEU A 9 -22.49 -32.90 -9.07
CA LEU A 9 -21.14 -33.47 -9.09
C LEU A 9 -20.22 -32.74 -10.09
N LEU A 10 -20.73 -32.43 -11.29
CA LEU A 10 -19.98 -31.69 -12.30
C LEU A 10 -19.62 -30.28 -11.80
N CYS A 11 -20.56 -29.57 -11.16
CA CYS A 11 -20.29 -28.27 -10.54
C CYS A 11 -19.23 -28.34 -9.44
N ILE A 12 -19.28 -29.36 -8.57
CA ILE A 12 -18.27 -29.57 -7.53
C ILE A 12 -16.89 -29.83 -8.14
N VAL A 13 -16.83 -30.67 -9.18
CA VAL A 13 -15.57 -30.96 -9.88
C VAL A 13 -15.01 -29.69 -10.54
N LEU A 14 -15.84 -28.89 -11.19
CA LEU A 14 -15.41 -27.61 -11.79
C LEU A 14 -14.88 -26.62 -10.73
N LEU A 15 -15.56 -26.51 -9.58
CA LEU A 15 -15.09 -25.67 -8.48
C LEU A 15 -13.77 -26.17 -7.90
N ALA A 16 -13.62 -27.49 -7.73
CA ALA A 16 -12.39 -28.08 -7.22
C ALA A 16 -11.21 -27.87 -8.20
N VAL A 17 -11.44 -28.01 -9.50
CA VAL A 17 -10.43 -27.73 -10.54
C VAL A 17 -10.07 -26.24 -10.55
N GLY A 18 -11.05 -25.35 -10.44
CA GLY A 18 -10.81 -23.91 -10.35
C GLY A 18 -10.00 -23.52 -9.10
N ALA A 19 -10.33 -24.09 -7.95
CA ALA A 19 -9.60 -23.85 -6.70
C ALA A 19 -8.16 -24.39 -6.77
N ALA A 20 -7.99 -25.60 -7.31
CA ALA A 20 -6.66 -26.19 -7.51
C ALA A 20 -5.79 -25.34 -8.47
N PHE A 21 -6.40 -24.74 -9.49
CA PHE A 21 -5.70 -23.82 -10.39
C PHE A 21 -5.26 -22.53 -9.68
N VAL A 22 -6.04 -22.01 -8.72
CA VAL A 22 -5.65 -20.80 -7.98
C VAL A 22 -4.56 -21.10 -6.94
N ASP A 23 -4.61 -22.25 -6.27
CA ASP A 23 -3.74 -22.59 -5.13
C ASP A 23 -2.42 -23.25 -5.55
N PHE A 24 -2.45 -24.22 -6.49
CA PHE A 24 -1.28 -25.00 -6.89
C PHE A 24 -0.54 -24.47 -8.12
N TRP A 25 -1.15 -23.56 -8.90
CA TRP A 25 -0.50 -23.10 -10.14
C TRP A 25 0.63 -22.11 -9.85
N PRO A 26 1.88 -22.36 -10.29
CA PRO A 26 3.03 -21.55 -9.91
C PRO A 26 2.95 -20.10 -10.39
N HIS A 27 3.35 -19.17 -9.51
CA HIS A 27 3.47 -17.76 -9.81
C HIS A 27 4.89 -17.40 -10.30
N SER A 28 4.96 -16.40 -11.17
CA SER A 28 6.23 -15.87 -11.69
C SER A 28 7.15 -15.28 -10.62
N ASP A 29 6.62 -14.90 -9.46
CA ASP A 29 7.40 -14.28 -8.37
C ASP A 29 8.35 -15.28 -7.68
N THR A 30 8.11 -16.59 -7.82
CA THR A 30 8.99 -17.66 -7.30
C THR A 30 9.96 -18.21 -8.34
N GLY A 31 9.98 -17.66 -9.57
CA GLY A 31 10.97 -18.01 -10.60
C GLY A 31 10.74 -19.34 -11.32
N ASN A 32 9.70 -20.11 -10.98
CA ASN A 32 9.38 -21.39 -11.64
C ASN A 32 7.99 -21.31 -12.29
N THR A 33 7.96 -21.05 -13.60
CA THR A 33 6.72 -21.08 -14.38
C THR A 33 6.46 -22.50 -14.91
N TRP A 34 5.24 -23.02 -14.70
CA TRP A 34 4.85 -24.32 -15.25
C TRP A 34 4.43 -24.17 -16.72
N HIS A 35 5.28 -24.62 -17.65
CA HIS A 35 5.05 -24.58 -19.11
C HIS A 35 4.65 -23.20 -19.69
N GLY A 36 5.16 -22.10 -19.11
CA GLY A 36 4.95 -20.74 -19.64
C GLY A 36 3.53 -20.18 -19.45
N ILE A 37 2.66 -20.88 -18.74
CA ILE A 37 1.36 -20.35 -18.31
C ILE A 37 1.57 -19.69 -16.96
N ASN A 38 1.44 -18.38 -16.92
CA ASN A 38 1.59 -17.59 -15.69
C ASN A 38 0.21 -17.38 -15.05
N ASN A 39 0.12 -17.60 -13.75
CA ASN A 39 -1.03 -17.19 -12.97
C ASN A 39 -0.92 -15.69 -12.64
N PRO A 40 -1.82 -14.81 -13.12
CA PRO A 40 -1.77 -13.38 -12.82
C PRO A 40 -2.26 -13.04 -11.40
N TYR A 41 -2.80 -14.00 -10.64
CA TYR A 41 -3.41 -13.75 -9.34
C TYR A 41 -2.40 -13.86 -8.19
N SER A 42 -1.56 -12.85 -7.98
CA SER A 42 -0.67 -12.79 -6.81
C SER A 42 -1.40 -12.27 -5.56
N VAL A 43 -1.28 -12.97 -4.42
CA VAL A 43 -1.77 -12.47 -3.13
C VAL A 43 -0.85 -11.35 -2.64
N ARG A 44 -1.41 -10.16 -2.38
CA ARG A 44 -0.66 -9.05 -1.80
C ARG A 44 -0.43 -9.31 -0.32
N LEU A 45 0.84 -9.39 0.05
CA LEU A 45 1.28 -9.61 1.42
C LEU A 45 1.23 -8.28 2.18
N GLY A 46 0.67 -8.28 3.39
CA GLY A 46 0.68 -7.10 4.26
C GLY A 46 2.06 -6.81 4.83
N LEU A 47 2.21 -5.68 5.53
CA LEU A 47 3.47 -5.26 6.15
C LEU A 47 4.10 -6.34 7.06
N ASP A 48 3.27 -7.10 7.79
CA ASP A 48 3.72 -8.17 8.70
C ASP A 48 4.34 -9.37 7.96
N LEU A 49 3.85 -9.67 6.74
CA LEU A 49 4.31 -10.81 5.95
C LEU A 49 5.34 -10.43 4.88
N GLN A 50 5.24 -9.23 4.32
CA GLN A 50 6.15 -8.73 3.28
C GLN A 50 7.31 -7.93 3.86
N GLY A 51 7.21 -7.43 5.09
CA GLY A 51 8.11 -6.40 5.61
C GLY A 51 7.83 -5.03 4.98
N GLY A 52 8.51 -4.00 5.47
CA GLY A 52 8.37 -2.61 5.02
C GLY A 52 8.46 -1.63 6.17
N VAL A 53 7.80 -0.47 6.04
CA VAL A 53 7.82 0.56 7.09
C VAL A 53 6.44 1.14 7.37
N SER A 54 6.15 1.39 8.64
CA SER A 54 4.99 2.14 9.12
C SER A 54 5.44 3.42 9.80
N VAL A 55 4.85 4.55 9.42
CA VAL A 55 5.18 5.88 9.95
C VAL A 55 3.91 6.60 10.36
N LEU A 56 3.95 7.24 11.53
CA LEU A 56 2.91 8.15 11.99
C LEU A 56 3.39 9.60 11.85
N LEU A 57 2.71 10.38 11.02
CA LEU A 57 2.94 11.81 10.88
C LEU A 57 1.99 12.55 11.83
N VAL A 58 2.58 13.39 12.67
CA VAL A 58 1.87 14.26 13.61
C VAL A 58 2.19 15.72 13.25
N PRO A 59 1.23 16.65 13.34
CA PRO A 59 1.50 18.07 13.16
C PRO A 59 2.65 18.55 14.06
N ASP A 60 3.52 19.40 13.52
CA ASP A 60 4.70 19.91 14.23
C ASP A 60 4.27 20.67 15.50
N PRO A 61 4.64 20.20 16.71
CA PRO A 61 4.23 20.82 17.97
C PRO A 61 4.87 22.18 18.20
N ALA A 62 5.97 22.51 17.50
CA ALA A 62 6.62 23.81 17.59
C ALA A 62 5.84 24.92 16.88
N LYS A 63 4.92 24.54 15.98
CA LYS A 63 4.05 25.46 15.27
C LYS A 63 2.66 25.42 15.88
N HIS A 64 2.16 26.58 16.29
CA HIS A 64 0.83 26.70 16.89
C HIS A 64 -0.24 26.68 15.81
N TYR A 65 -0.68 25.48 15.42
CA TYR A 65 -1.79 25.29 14.50
C TYR A 65 -3.13 25.31 15.25
N THR A 66 -4.14 25.96 14.67
CA THR A 66 -5.52 25.75 15.11
C THR A 66 -6.05 24.43 14.55
N LYS A 67 -7.12 23.89 15.14
CA LYS A 67 -7.77 22.67 14.62
C LYS A 67 -8.25 22.85 13.17
N ALA A 68 -8.79 24.02 12.85
CA ALA A 68 -9.25 24.35 11.51
C ALA A 68 -8.09 24.39 10.49
N ASP A 69 -6.90 24.85 10.89
CA ASP A 69 -5.73 24.84 10.01
C ASP A 69 -5.30 23.42 9.66
N VAL A 70 -5.31 22.53 10.64
CA VAL A 70 -4.97 21.11 10.45
C VAL A 70 -6.01 20.42 9.57
N ASP A 71 -7.31 20.60 9.86
CA ASP A 71 -8.41 20.02 9.08
C ASP A 71 -8.32 20.43 7.60
N ASN A 72 -8.02 21.70 7.31
CA ASN A 72 -7.89 22.19 5.94
C ASN A 72 -6.62 21.65 5.24
N ALA A 73 -5.55 21.43 5.98
CA ALA A 73 -4.26 21.00 5.44
C ALA A 73 -4.14 19.49 5.26
N ILE A 74 -4.89 18.68 6.03
CA ILE A 74 -4.66 17.23 6.11
C ILE A 74 -4.91 16.52 4.78
N ASP A 75 -5.99 16.87 4.08
CA ASP A 75 -6.33 16.29 2.79
C ASP A 75 -5.28 16.62 1.73
N SER A 76 -4.81 17.87 1.72
CA SER A 76 -3.74 18.30 0.81
C SER A 76 -2.44 17.57 1.09
N THR A 77 -2.14 17.31 2.36
CA THR A 77 -0.94 16.59 2.80
C THR A 77 -1.01 15.13 2.39
N VAL A 78 -2.16 14.47 2.62
CA VAL A 78 -2.42 13.10 2.16
C VAL A 78 -2.23 12.99 0.66
N GLN A 79 -2.81 13.90 -0.14
CA GLN A 79 -2.64 13.90 -1.59
C GLN A 79 -1.18 14.06 -2.04
N GLN A 80 -0.42 14.94 -1.38
CA GLN A 80 1.01 15.12 -1.69
C GLN A 80 1.82 13.87 -1.36
N ILE A 81 1.58 13.24 -0.21
CA ILE A 81 2.23 11.98 0.19
C ILE A 81 1.91 10.90 -0.84
N THR A 82 0.64 10.71 -1.19
CA THR A 82 0.22 9.73 -2.21
C THR A 82 0.96 9.91 -3.53
N LYS A 83 1.06 11.15 -4.03
CA LYS A 83 1.78 11.45 -5.28
C LYS A 83 3.27 11.11 -5.18
N ARG A 84 3.91 11.43 -4.06
CA ARG A 84 5.34 11.18 -3.83
C ARG A 84 5.65 9.69 -3.72
N VAL A 85 4.83 8.96 -2.99
CA VAL A 85 5.01 7.52 -2.80
C VAL A 85 4.82 6.78 -4.13
N ASN A 86 3.79 7.13 -4.89
CA ASN A 86 3.52 6.52 -6.21
C ASN A 86 4.60 6.86 -7.25
N GLY A 87 5.21 8.04 -7.17
CA GLY A 87 6.20 8.50 -8.16
C GLY A 87 7.66 8.19 -7.83
N GLY A 88 8.00 7.86 -6.58
CA GLY A 88 9.40 7.91 -6.11
C GLY A 88 10.02 6.60 -5.61
N LEU A 89 9.24 5.67 -5.04
CA LEU A 89 9.80 4.52 -4.30
C LEU A 89 9.42 3.14 -4.86
N GLY A 90 8.62 3.08 -5.92
CA GLY A 90 8.24 1.80 -6.54
C GLY A 90 7.50 0.83 -5.60
N VAL A 91 6.91 1.35 -4.52
CA VAL A 91 6.12 0.55 -3.58
C VAL A 91 4.75 0.23 -4.16
N ASN A 92 4.38 -1.03 -4.06
CA ASN A 92 3.11 -1.53 -4.52
C ASN A 92 2.03 -1.21 -3.48
N GLU A 93 1.21 -0.20 -3.75
CA GLU A 93 0.01 0.16 -2.97
C GLU A 93 0.27 0.59 -1.51
N PRO A 94 0.73 1.83 -1.29
CA PRO A 94 0.83 2.37 0.05
C PRO A 94 -0.55 2.52 0.70
N ASN A 95 -0.67 2.18 1.98
CA ASN A 95 -1.87 2.39 2.76
C ASN A 95 -1.73 3.68 3.57
N ILE A 96 -2.58 4.66 3.29
CA ILE A 96 -2.58 5.98 3.93
C ILE A 96 -3.90 6.16 4.65
N ARG A 97 -3.85 6.46 5.95
CA ARG A 97 -5.04 6.64 6.79
C ARG A 97 -4.91 7.88 7.64
N THR A 98 -5.96 8.68 7.66
CA THR A 98 -6.09 9.76 8.64
C THR A 98 -6.63 9.17 9.93
N LEU A 99 -5.92 9.41 11.04
CA LEU A 99 -6.30 9.01 12.39
C LEU A 99 -6.71 10.24 13.18
N THR A 100 -7.77 10.11 13.97
CA THR A 100 -8.21 11.15 14.92
C THR A 100 -8.12 10.58 16.32
N ASP A 101 -7.28 11.17 17.17
CA ASP A 101 -7.17 10.79 18.58
C ASP A 101 -8.46 11.15 19.35
N SER A 102 -8.64 10.56 20.53
CA SER A 102 -9.72 10.84 21.47
C SER A 102 -9.80 12.32 21.88
N LYS A 103 -8.71 13.08 21.72
CA LYS A 103 -8.64 14.53 21.95
C LYS A 103 -9.06 15.38 20.73
N GLY A 104 -9.41 14.72 19.62
CA GLY A 104 -9.76 15.35 18.35
C GLY A 104 -8.56 15.90 17.58
N ASN A 105 -7.35 15.40 17.85
CA ASN A 105 -6.14 15.74 17.09
C ASN A 105 -5.99 14.79 15.93
N GLN A 106 -5.70 15.30 14.75
CA GLN A 106 -5.51 14.47 13.57
C GLN A 106 -4.04 14.11 13.35
N SER A 107 -3.81 12.94 12.76
CA SER A 107 -2.50 12.41 12.40
C SER A 107 -2.65 11.58 11.13
N ILE A 108 -1.57 11.34 10.41
CA ILE A 108 -1.58 10.54 9.19
C ILE A 108 -0.73 9.29 9.43
N ALA A 109 -1.34 8.12 9.38
CA ALA A 109 -0.66 6.84 9.36
C ALA A 109 -0.34 6.44 7.91
N LEU A 110 0.92 6.14 7.65
CA LEU A 110 1.44 5.73 6.35
C LEU A 110 2.13 4.37 6.49
N GLU A 111 1.66 3.40 5.71
CA GLU A 111 2.24 2.06 5.64
C GLU A 111 2.76 1.81 4.22
N LEU A 112 4.03 1.41 4.14
CA LEU A 112 4.79 1.20 2.90
C LEU A 112 5.28 -0.26 2.85
N PRO A 113 4.46 -1.21 2.36
CA PRO A 113 4.85 -2.62 2.25
C PRO A 113 5.90 -2.83 1.15
N GLY A 114 6.79 -3.81 1.35
CA GLY A 114 7.81 -4.19 0.36
C GLY A 114 9.04 -3.29 0.29
N LEU A 115 9.11 -2.27 1.16
CA LEU A 115 10.24 -1.35 1.25
C LEU A 115 11.38 -1.97 2.07
N ASN A 116 11.99 -3.05 1.56
CA ASN A 116 12.94 -3.90 2.31
C ASN A 116 14.42 -3.68 1.98
N SER A 117 14.73 -2.87 0.97
CA SER A 117 16.09 -2.77 0.41
C SER A 117 16.67 -1.37 0.60
N GLY A 118 17.90 -1.30 1.13
CA GLY A 118 18.68 -0.06 1.26
C GLY A 118 18.38 0.76 2.52
N ASN A 119 18.69 2.05 2.48
CA ASN A 119 18.49 2.98 3.61
C ASN A 119 17.03 3.45 3.65
N GLN A 120 16.18 2.69 4.34
CA GLN A 120 14.75 2.98 4.52
C GLN A 120 14.52 4.38 5.11
N ASP A 121 15.31 4.76 6.12
CA ASP A 121 15.21 6.06 6.78
C ASP A 121 15.43 7.22 5.81
N GLN A 122 16.42 7.11 4.93
CA GLN A 122 16.70 8.15 3.95
C GLN A 122 15.58 8.29 2.92
N GLN A 123 15.02 7.17 2.46
CA GLN A 123 13.90 7.16 1.51
C GLN A 123 12.65 7.80 2.11
N ILE A 124 12.35 7.46 3.36
CA ILE A 124 11.22 8.02 4.10
C ILE A 124 11.42 9.51 4.37
N ARG A 125 12.61 9.91 4.85
CA ARG A 125 12.92 11.34 5.08
C ARG A 125 12.82 12.16 3.80
N SER A 126 13.15 11.59 2.64
CA SER A 126 12.99 12.28 1.36
C SER A 126 11.53 12.56 1.02
N ILE A 127 10.62 11.62 1.30
CA ILE A 127 9.18 11.82 1.07
C ILE A 127 8.58 12.79 2.08
N LEU A 128 8.96 12.66 3.35
CA LEU A 128 8.39 13.43 4.45
C LEU A 128 8.91 14.87 4.54
N ARG A 129 10.02 15.19 3.86
CA ARG A 129 10.56 16.56 3.85
C ARG A 129 9.62 17.51 3.11
N PRO A 130 9.31 18.68 3.69
CA PRO A 130 8.57 19.72 2.98
C PRO A 130 9.36 20.14 1.74
N GLY A 131 8.71 20.12 0.58
CA GLY A 131 9.32 20.46 -0.71
C GLY A 131 9.14 21.95 -1.01
N ASN A 132 9.76 22.82 -0.21
CA ASN A 132 9.72 24.27 -0.47
C ASN A 132 10.73 24.61 -1.57
N LEU A 133 10.24 24.98 -2.75
CA LEU A 133 11.06 25.43 -3.88
C LEU A 133 10.86 26.93 -4.04
N GLU A 134 11.95 27.69 -3.94
CA GLU A 134 11.95 29.13 -4.09
C GLU A 134 13.01 29.54 -5.11
N PHE A 135 12.63 30.40 -6.05
CA PHE A 135 13.55 30.97 -7.04
C PHE A 135 13.85 32.41 -6.63
N TRP A 136 15.13 32.72 -6.44
CA TRP A 136 15.59 34.06 -6.10
C TRP A 136 16.33 34.64 -7.30
N ASP A 137 15.91 35.81 -7.75
CA ASP A 137 16.61 36.58 -8.78
C ASP A 137 17.69 37.43 -8.10
N THR A 138 18.94 37.01 -8.25
CA THR A 138 20.11 37.80 -7.85
C THR A 138 20.45 38.70 -9.03
N GLY A 139 19.81 39.87 -9.07
CA GLY A 139 19.94 40.83 -10.18
C GLY A 139 21.37 41.17 -10.60
#